data_AF-A0A965M4R9-F1
#
_entry.id   AF-A0A965M4R9-F1
#
_cell.length_a   1.000
_cell.length_b   1.000
_cell.length_c   1.000
_cell.angle_alpha   90.00
_cell.angle_beta   90.00
_cell.angle_gamma   90.00
#
_symmetry.space_group_name_H-M   'P 1'
#
loop_
_entity.id
_entity.type
_entity.pdbx_description
1 polymer ?
#
loop_
_entity_poly.entity_id
_entity_poly.type
_entity_poly.pdbx_seq_one_letter_code
_entity_poly.pdbx_strand_id
1 'polypeptide(L)' 'AGGIEVAVFPADGAKCDRCWKHSESVGQKKEHPTLCGRCAEVVSTGSTS' A
#
# COMPACT_ATOMS: atom_id res chain seq x y z
N ALA A 1 18.65 27.89 -19.76
CA ALA A 1 18.47 26.83 -18.76
C ALA A 1 17.03 26.39 -18.80
N GLY A 2 16.74 25.13 -19.14
CA GLY A 2 15.38 24.59 -19.12
C GLY A 2 15.14 23.84 -17.82
N GLY A 3 14.10 24.21 -17.07
CA GLY A 3 13.67 23.51 -15.86
C GLY A 3 12.63 22.43 -16.17
N ILE A 4 12.58 21.40 -15.33
CA ILE A 4 11.52 20.38 -15.38
C ILE A 4 10.39 20.83 -14.46
N GLU A 5 9.18 20.92 -14.99
CA GLU A 5 7.97 21.15 -14.19
C GLU A 5 7.44 19.81 -13.66
N VAL A 6 7.14 19.76 -12.36
CA VAL A 6 6.62 18.58 -11.67
C VAL A 6 5.35 18.97 -10.92
N ALA A 7 4.26 18.22 -11.15
CA ALA A 7 3.02 18.35 -10.41
C ALA A 7 2.86 17.15 -9.45
N VAL A 8 2.35 17.42 -8.25
CA VAL A 8 2.16 16.43 -7.19
C VAL A 8 0.70 16.47 -6.75
N PHE A 9 0.09 15.28 -6.66
CA PHE A 9 -1.30 15.11 -6.22
C PHE A 9 -1.37 14.06 -5.11
N PRO A 10 -2.39 14.11 -4.23
CA PRO A 10 -2.67 13.03 -3.28
C PRO A 10 -2.85 11.70 -4.02
N ALA A 11 -2.33 10.63 -3.43
CA ALA A 11 -2.52 9.28 -3.96
C ALA A 11 -3.88 8.72 -3.52
N ASP A 12 -4.51 7.92 -4.39
CA ASP A 12 -5.78 7.27 -4.08
C ASP A 12 -5.64 6.15 -3.04
N GLY A 13 -6.77 5.85 -2.38
CA GLY A 13 -6.85 4.80 -1.36
C GLY A 13 -6.28 5.22 0.00
N ALA A 14 -5.77 4.26 0.77
CA ALA A 14 -5.27 4.48 2.11
C ALA A 14 -3.84 3.96 2.28
N LYS A 15 -3.10 4.50 3.26
CA LYS A 15 -1.76 4.07 3.60
C LYS A 15 -1.78 2.66 4.21
N CYS A 16 -0.99 1.75 3.66
CA CYS A 16 -0.75 0.43 4.23
C CYS A 16 0.26 0.52 5.40
N ASP A 17 -0.05 -0.03 6.56
CA ASP A 17 0.83 0.05 7.74
C ASP A 17 2.14 -0.75 7.60
N ARG A 18 2.14 -1.80 6.76
CA ARG A 18 3.32 -2.66 6.57
C ARG A 18 4.32 -2.13 5.56
N CYS A 19 3.86 -1.61 4.41
CA CYS A 19 4.74 -1.18 3.32
C CYS A 19 4.67 0.32 2.99
N TRP A 20 3.83 1.06 3.71
CA TRP A 20 3.65 2.53 3.64
C TRP A 20 3.22 3.10 2.28
N LYS A 21 2.91 2.25 1.30
CA LYS A 21 2.27 2.68 0.05
C LYS A 21 0.78 2.94 0.25
N HIS A 22 0.26 3.94 -0.46
CA HIS A 22 -1.17 4.11 -0.65
C HIS A 22 -1.69 3.04 -1.61
N SER A 23 -2.85 2.48 -1.29
CA SER A 23 -3.48 1.45 -2.10
C SER A 23 -4.97 1.37 -1.78
N GLU A 24 -5.81 1.28 -2.81
CA GLU A 24 -7.25 1.05 -2.68
C GLU A 24 -7.60 -0.33 -2.10
N SER A 25 -6.63 -1.26 -2.09
CA SER A 25 -6.80 -2.58 -1.46
C SER A 25 -6.63 -2.63 0.05
N VAL A 26 -6.26 -1.51 0.70
CA VAL A 26 -6.16 -1.46 2.17
C VAL A 26 -7.55 -1.70 2.77
N GLY A 27 -7.64 -2.65 3.71
CA GLY A 27 -8.89 -2.97 4.40
C GLY A 27 -9.82 -3.96 3.68
N GLN A 28 -9.47 -4.43 2.48
CA GLN A 28 -10.28 -5.43 1.77
C GLN A 28 -10.24 -6.82 2.43
N LYS A 29 -9.19 -7.12 3.21
CA LYS A 29 -9.06 -8.37 3.98
C LYS A 29 -9.46 -8.10 5.43
N LYS A 30 -10.54 -8.73 5.90
CA LYS A 30 -11.10 -8.50 7.25
C LYS A 30 -10.12 -8.89 8.36
N GLU A 31 -9.28 -9.89 8.10
CA GLU A 31 -8.26 -10.39 9.01
C GLU A 31 -7.10 -9.39 9.17
N HIS A 32 -6.90 -8.53 8.16
CA HIS A 32 -5.82 -7.55 8.10
C HIS A 32 -6.34 -6.17 7.62
N PRO A 33 -7.17 -5.49 8.43
CA PRO A 33 -7.94 -4.32 7.99
C PRO A 33 -7.07 -3.08 7.69
N THR A 34 -5.81 -3.06 8.11
CA THR A 34 -4.88 -1.94 7.84
C THR A 34 -3.80 -2.27 6.81
N LEU A 35 -3.86 -3.47 6.20
CA LEU A 35 -2.90 -3.93 5.21
C LEU A 35 -3.49 -3.91 3.80
N CYS A 36 -2.66 -3.60 2.82
CA CYS A 36 -2.99 -3.82 1.41
C CYS A 36 -2.99 -5.32 1.07
N GLY A 37 -3.66 -5.71 -0.02
CA GLY A 37 -3.85 -7.12 -0.40
C GLY A 37 -2.56 -7.94 -0.44
N ARG A 38 -1.50 -7.38 -1.06
CA ARG A 38 -0.16 -8.02 -1.09
C ARG A 38 0.41 -8.24 0.31
N CYS A 39 0.31 -7.23 1.17
CA CYS A 39 0.87 -7.30 2.52
C CYS A 39 0.10 -8.28 3.38
N ALA A 40 -1.23 -8.34 3.24
CA ALA A 40 -2.10 -9.30 3.88
C ALA A 40 -1.75 -10.74 3.46
N GLU A 41 -1.64 -11.01 2.15
CA GLU A 41 -1.28 -12.33 1.64
C GLU A 41 0.05 -12.83 2.22
N VAL A 42 1.11 -12.02 2.16
CA VAL A 42 2.44 -12.42 2.63
C VAL A 42 2.49 -12.68 4.14
N VAL A 43 1.69 -11.97 4.96
CA VAL A 43 1.63 -12.30 6.40
C VAL A 43 0.77 -13.53 6.69
N SER A 44 -0.21 -13.83 5.83
CA SER A 44 -1.07 -15.01 5.97
C SER A 44 -0.40 -16.29 5.47
N THR A 45 0.44 -16.24 4.42
CA THR A 45 1.05 -17.44 3.82
C THR A 45 2.25 -17.98 4.58
N GLY A 46 2.69 -17.30 5.64
CA GLY A 46 3.79 -17.76 6.48
C GLY A 46 5.12 -17.71 5.75
N SER A 47 5.98 -16.79 6.16
CA SER A 47 7.38 -16.70 5.72
C SER A 47 8.17 -17.94 6.17
N THR A 48 7.99 -19.10 5.52
CA THR A 48 9.00 -20.17 5.54
C THR A 48 10.16 -19.71 4.67
N SER A 49 11.16 -19.16 5.35
CA SER A 49 12.54 -19.16 4.85
C SER A 49 13.16 -20.54 5.04
#